data_AF-A0A2E1QMG7-F1
#
_entry.id   AF-A0A2E1QMG7-F1
#
_cell.length_a   1.000
_cell.length_b   1.000
_cell.length_c   1.000
_cell.angle_alpha   90.00
_cell.angle_beta   90.00
_cell.angle_gamma   90.00
#
_symmetry.space_group_name_H-M   'P 1'
#
loop_
_entity.id
_entity.type
_entity.pdbx_description
1 polymer ?
#
loop_
_entity_poly.entity_id
_entity_poly.type
_entity_poly.pdbx_seq_one_letter_code
_entity_poly.pdbx_strand_id
1 'polypeptide(L)'
;MLSFKEQNCDITLREGIEEYNSYLVTNGKEILTELSDSSIVMDHDATHVIFGLDTSLEEESLLDSWVLWCSSFELKYLMSYSKQPEIKDLYKKLLREVGVFKFIKLFFSVFPTKLRIIFKHKKIMKKKWPFKFPKEYLDKKICDLREEYGIVILKEEDKGFKKLNWSGSIRS
;
A
#
# COMPACT_ATOMS: atom_id res chain seq x y z
N MET A 1 0.70 -10.83 13.52
CA MET A 1 -0.61 -10.45 12.92
C MET A 1 -0.59 -8.94 12.83
N LEU A 2 -0.98 -8.34 11.70
CA LEU A 2 -0.96 -6.89 11.51
C LEU A 2 -2.29 -6.29 11.99
N SER A 3 -2.26 -5.57 13.10
CA SER A 3 -3.43 -5.05 13.82
C SER A 3 -4.23 -4.07 12.97
N PHE A 4 -3.54 -3.26 12.17
CA PHE A 4 -4.19 -2.34 11.24
C PHE A 4 -4.99 -3.03 10.11
N LYS A 5 -4.87 -4.35 9.90
CA LYS A 5 -5.74 -5.07 8.95
C LYS A 5 -7.18 -5.24 9.46
N GLU A 6 -7.44 -4.93 10.73
CA GLU A 6 -8.79 -4.87 11.30
C GLU A 6 -9.45 -3.52 11.03
N GLN A 7 -10.71 -3.51 10.58
CA GLN A 7 -11.44 -2.29 10.20
C GLN A 7 -11.44 -1.25 11.32
N ASN A 8 -11.76 -1.70 12.54
CA ASN A 8 -11.96 -0.86 13.72
C ASN A 8 -10.73 -0.87 14.65
N CYS A 9 -9.53 -0.93 14.08
CA CYS A 9 -8.28 -0.87 14.83
C CYS A 9 -8.14 0.48 15.55
N ASP A 10 -7.89 0.45 16.86
CA ASP A 10 -7.86 1.61 17.74
C ASP A 10 -6.46 2.17 18.00
N ILE A 11 -5.43 1.53 17.44
CA ILE A 11 -4.06 2.06 17.43
C ILE A 11 -3.99 3.35 16.60
N THR A 12 -3.01 4.17 16.91
CA THR A 12 -2.69 5.39 16.18
C THR A 12 -2.08 5.09 14.82
N LEU A 13 -2.14 6.05 13.89
CA LEU A 13 -1.48 5.92 12.59
C LEU A 13 0.04 5.70 12.76
N ARG A 14 0.66 6.35 13.74
CA ARG A 14 2.07 6.16 14.09
C ARG A 14 2.36 4.70 14.46
N GLU A 15 1.60 4.14 15.40
CA GLU A 15 1.77 2.75 15.83
C GLU A 15 1.54 1.77 14.68
N GLY A 16 0.56 2.04 13.80
CA GLY A 16 0.34 1.22 12.61
C GLY A 16 1.53 1.24 11.63
N ILE A 17 2.16 2.40 11.43
CA ILE A 17 3.38 2.52 10.60
C ILE A 17 4.55 1.78 11.26
N GLU A 18 4.71 1.89 12.57
CA GLU A 18 5.73 1.16 13.33
C GLU A 18 5.53 -0.35 13.26
N GLU A 19 4.28 -0.83 13.36
CA GLU A 19 3.92 -2.23 13.19
C GLU A 19 4.24 -2.72 11.76
N TYR A 20 3.91 -1.92 10.75
CA TYR A 20 4.23 -2.20 9.35
C TYR A 20 5.75 -2.30 9.12
N ASN A 21 6.53 -1.35 9.63
CA ASN A 21 7.99 -1.34 9.51
C ASN A 21 8.63 -2.53 10.24
N SER A 22 8.14 -2.86 11.44
CA SER A 22 8.59 -4.03 12.20
C SER A 22 8.31 -5.33 11.45
N TYR A 23 7.16 -5.41 10.78
CA TYR A 23 6.80 -6.54 9.92
C TYR A 23 7.72 -6.66 8.70
N LEU A 24 8.10 -5.55 8.06
CA LEU A 24 9.08 -5.57 6.96
C LEU A 24 10.42 -6.16 7.42
N VAL A 25 10.98 -5.65 8.53
CA VAL A 25 12.27 -6.10 9.07
C VAL A 25 12.25 -7.57 9.45
N THR A 26 11.19 -8.00 10.16
CA THR A 26 11.04 -9.39 10.60
C THR A 26 11.02 -10.37 9.42
N ASN A 27 10.55 -9.92 8.26
CA ASN A 27 10.50 -10.72 7.03
C ASN A 27 11.67 -10.47 6.08
N GLY A 28 12.76 -9.86 6.57
CA GLY A 28 13.99 -9.66 5.82
C GLY A 28 13.88 -8.66 4.67
N LYS A 29 12.87 -7.78 4.70
CA LYS A 29 12.76 -6.65 3.76
C LYS A 29 13.54 -5.46 4.30
N GLU A 30 14.29 -4.82 3.43
CA GLU A 30 14.96 -3.56 3.75
C GLU A 30 13.91 -2.46 3.94
N ILE A 31 13.99 -1.75 5.06
CA ILE A 31 13.25 -0.50 5.22
C ILE A 31 13.93 0.51 4.29
N LEU A 32 13.15 1.15 3.43
CA LEU A 32 13.60 2.30 2.66
C LEU A 32 13.78 3.46 3.65
N THR A 33 14.90 3.52 4.36
CA THR A 33 15.19 4.61 5.30
C THR A 33 15.00 5.95 4.60
N GLU A 34 14.36 6.88 5.31
CA GLU A 34 13.92 8.19 4.82
C GLU A 34 14.88 8.75 3.77
N LEU A 35 14.38 8.86 2.54
CA LEU A 35 15.06 9.64 1.52
C LEU A 35 15.37 11.00 2.12
N SER A 36 16.62 11.43 1.94
CA SER A 36 17.27 12.51 2.71
C SER A 36 16.50 13.83 2.85
N ASP A 37 15.40 14.04 2.11
CA ASP A 37 14.60 15.26 2.13
C ASP A 37 13.07 15.04 2.00
N SER A 38 12.54 13.81 2.13
CA SER A 38 11.10 13.59 1.91
C SER A 38 10.45 12.55 2.81
N SER A 39 9.28 12.90 3.36
CA SER A 39 8.36 12.02 4.09
C SER A 39 7.72 10.92 3.23
N ILE A 40 8.17 10.73 1.98
CA ILE A 40 7.41 9.98 0.97
C ILE A 40 7.29 8.49 1.29
N VAL A 41 8.30 7.93 1.94
CA VAL A 41 8.26 6.54 2.41
C VAL A 41 7.24 6.40 3.53
N MET A 42 7.26 7.30 4.51
CA MET A 42 6.26 7.31 5.58
C MET A 42 4.84 7.56 5.05
N ASP A 43 4.68 8.46 4.08
CA ASP A 43 3.42 8.75 3.40
C ASP A 43 2.88 7.53 2.63
N HIS A 44 3.78 6.79 1.97
CA HIS A 44 3.49 5.51 1.34
C HIS A 44 3.05 4.45 2.37
N ASP A 45 3.82 4.26 3.44
CA ASP A 45 3.55 3.26 4.47
C ASP A 45 2.26 3.56 5.24
N ALA A 46 1.98 4.84 5.51
CA ALA A 46 0.70 5.28 6.06
C ALA A 46 -0.48 4.93 5.16
N THR A 47 -0.26 4.94 3.83
CA THR A 47 -1.29 4.56 2.87
C THR A 47 -1.56 3.05 2.91
N HIS A 48 -0.54 2.20 3.12
CA HIS A 48 -0.72 0.77 3.40
C HIS A 48 -1.56 0.56 4.66
N VAL A 49 -1.20 1.26 5.75
CA VAL A 49 -1.86 1.17 7.05
C VAL A 49 -3.32 1.58 6.98
N ILE A 50 -3.64 2.73 6.36
CA ILE A 50 -5.03 3.23 6.34
C ILE A 50 -5.95 2.33 5.50
N PHE A 51 -5.45 1.73 4.42
CA PHE A 51 -6.23 0.83 3.58
C PHE A 51 -6.17 -0.65 4.00
N GLY A 52 -5.35 -0.99 5.01
CA GLY A 52 -5.25 -2.36 5.53
C GLY A 52 -4.53 -3.32 4.59
N LEU A 53 -3.53 -2.81 3.86
CA LEU A 53 -2.78 -3.56 2.86
C LEU A 53 -1.44 -4.09 3.43
N ASP A 54 -1.07 -5.29 3.00
CA ASP A 54 0.21 -5.94 3.23
C ASP A 54 1.18 -5.67 2.07
N THR A 55 2.33 -6.32 2.11
CA THR A 55 3.46 -6.06 1.20
C THR A 55 3.62 -7.12 0.11
N SER A 56 2.56 -7.88 -0.15
CA SER A 56 2.50 -8.79 -1.30
C SER A 56 2.43 -7.99 -2.60
N LEU A 57 2.95 -8.57 -3.69
CA LEU A 57 3.00 -7.87 -4.99
C LEU A 57 1.63 -7.42 -5.47
N GLU A 58 0.60 -8.23 -5.21
CA GLU A 58 -0.78 -7.93 -5.55
C GLU A 58 -1.31 -6.72 -4.78
N GLU A 59 -0.97 -6.64 -3.48
CA GLU A 59 -1.38 -5.56 -2.57
C GLU A 59 -0.59 -4.27 -2.79
N GLU A 60 0.70 -4.33 -3.14
CA GLU A 60 1.46 -3.17 -3.65
C GLU A 60 0.80 -2.61 -4.93
N SER A 61 0.47 -3.49 -5.87
CA SER A 61 -0.20 -3.06 -7.09
C SER A 61 -1.67 -2.61 -6.85
N LEU A 62 -2.29 -3.03 -5.74
CA LEU A 62 -3.57 -2.45 -5.29
C LEU A 62 -3.32 -1.05 -4.74
N LEU A 63 -2.33 -0.88 -3.86
CA LEU A 63 -1.95 0.41 -3.29
C LEU A 63 -1.69 1.44 -4.39
N ASP A 64 -0.89 1.10 -5.40
CA ASP A 64 -0.64 1.95 -6.58
C ASP A 64 -1.94 2.45 -7.21
N SER A 65 -2.92 1.54 -7.35
CA SER A 65 -4.22 1.89 -7.90
C SER A 65 -5.02 2.77 -6.93
N TRP A 66 -4.98 2.52 -5.63
CA TRP A 66 -5.64 3.35 -4.62
C TRP A 66 -5.06 4.76 -4.58
N VAL A 67 -3.75 4.90 -4.68
CA VAL A 67 -3.10 6.21 -4.75
C VAL A 67 -3.64 6.99 -5.95
N LEU A 68 -3.76 6.36 -7.12
CA LEU A 68 -4.26 7.01 -8.34
C LEU A 68 -5.74 7.43 -8.24
N TRP A 69 -6.59 6.61 -7.64
CA TRP A 69 -8.05 6.78 -7.73
C TRP A 69 -8.73 7.27 -6.44
N CYS A 70 -8.18 6.90 -5.29
CA CYS A 70 -8.73 7.13 -3.95
C CYS A 70 -7.92 8.13 -3.12
N SER A 71 -6.71 8.50 -3.55
CA SER A 71 -5.87 9.49 -2.86
C SER A 71 -5.75 10.82 -3.63
N SER A 72 -5.44 11.88 -2.91
CA SER A 72 -4.96 13.16 -3.46
C SER A 72 -3.45 13.23 -3.35
N PHE A 73 -2.77 13.54 -4.45
CA PHE A 73 -1.32 13.52 -4.54
C PHE A 73 -0.80 14.59 -5.49
N GLU A 74 0.47 14.95 -5.33
CA GLU A 74 1.22 15.74 -6.31
C GLU A 74 2.02 14.82 -7.21
N LEU A 75 1.86 14.93 -8.54
CA LEU A 75 2.52 14.01 -9.47
C LEU A 75 4.06 14.05 -9.34
N LYS A 76 4.64 15.24 -9.14
CA LYS A 76 6.09 15.39 -8.93
C LYS A 76 6.57 14.65 -7.67
N TYR A 77 5.72 14.61 -6.64
CA TYR A 77 6.00 13.91 -5.40
C TYR A 77 5.99 12.39 -5.63
N LEU A 78 4.95 11.82 -6.25
CA LEU A 78 4.96 10.40 -6.61
C LEU A 78 6.14 10.01 -7.52
N MET A 79 6.50 10.88 -8.46
CA MET A 79 7.64 10.66 -9.35
C MET A 79 9.00 10.70 -8.64
N SER A 80 9.12 11.24 -7.43
CA SER A 80 10.37 11.12 -6.65
C SER A 80 10.53 9.73 -6.05
N TYR A 81 9.44 9.05 -5.70
CA TYR A 81 9.47 7.67 -5.21
C TYR A 81 9.91 6.68 -6.30
N SER A 82 9.34 6.78 -7.51
CA SER A 82 9.70 5.86 -8.62
C SER A 82 11.14 6.04 -9.13
N LYS A 83 11.78 7.17 -8.83
CA LYS A 83 13.16 7.44 -9.21
C LYS A 83 14.18 6.75 -8.33
N GLN A 84 13.76 6.25 -7.16
CA GLN A 84 14.67 5.64 -6.19
C GLN A 84 15.37 4.40 -6.76
N PRO A 85 16.71 4.29 -6.59
CA PRO A 85 17.47 3.14 -7.05
C PRO A 85 16.93 1.80 -6.53
N GLU A 86 16.53 1.76 -5.26
CA GLU A 86 16.03 0.57 -4.57
C GLU A 86 14.74 0.06 -5.23
N ILE A 87 13.83 0.97 -5.56
CA ILE A 87 12.57 0.64 -6.25
C ILE A 87 12.87 0.09 -7.66
N LYS A 88 13.79 0.72 -8.40
CA LYS A 88 14.18 0.25 -9.73
C LYS A 88 14.82 -1.13 -9.70
N ASP A 89 15.70 -1.38 -8.74
CA ASP A 89 16.36 -2.67 -8.59
C ASP A 89 15.39 -3.77 -8.15
N LEU A 90 14.41 -3.44 -7.31
CA LEU A 90 13.31 -4.34 -6.95
C LEU A 90 12.52 -4.78 -8.18
N TYR A 91 12.07 -3.85 -9.02
CA TYR A 91 11.36 -4.16 -10.26
C TYR A 91 12.23 -4.97 -11.24
N LYS A 92 13.51 -4.62 -11.36
CA LYS A 92 14.45 -5.36 -12.22
C LYS A 92 14.62 -6.81 -11.77
N LYS A 93 14.75 -7.04 -10.46
CA LYS A 93 14.85 -8.38 -9.86
C LYS A 93 13.56 -9.18 -10.10
N LEU A 94 12.41 -8.56 -9.84
CA LEU A 94 11.09 -9.16 -10.07
C LEU A 94 10.90 -9.59 -11.53
N LEU A 95 11.18 -8.69 -12.48
CA LEU A 95 11.04 -8.99 -13.91
C LEU A 95 12.01 -10.08 -14.38
N ARG A 96 13.21 -10.15 -13.80
CA ARG A 96 14.20 -11.20 -14.09
C ARG A 96 13.75 -12.57 -13.59
N GLU A 97 13.16 -12.64 -12.41
CA GLU A 97 12.74 -13.88 -11.77
C GLU A 97 11.41 -14.42 -12.32
N VAL A 98 10.41 -13.54 -12.42
CA VAL A 98 9.06 -13.91 -12.86
C VAL A 98 8.97 -13.95 -14.38
N GLY A 99 9.78 -13.14 -15.07
CA GLY A 99 9.72 -12.96 -16.52
C GLY A 99 8.65 -11.95 -16.93
N VAL A 100 9.01 -11.06 -17.86
CA VAL A 100 8.18 -9.94 -18.33
C VAL A 100 6.79 -10.40 -18.79
N PHE A 101 6.70 -11.47 -19.58
CA PHE A 101 5.42 -11.98 -20.08
C PHE A 101 4.48 -12.47 -18.97
N LYS A 102 5.01 -13.19 -17.97
CA LYS A 102 4.19 -13.67 -16.84
C LYS A 102 3.75 -12.51 -15.95
N PHE A 103 4.63 -11.53 -15.72
CA PHE A 103 4.31 -10.32 -14.99
C PHE A 103 3.19 -9.53 -15.68
N ILE A 104 3.30 -9.28 -17.00
CA ILE A 104 2.26 -8.61 -17.80
C ILE A 104 0.95 -9.39 -17.74
N LYS A 105 0.98 -10.71 -17.92
CA LYS A 105 -0.21 -11.56 -17.86
C LYS A 105 -0.89 -11.48 -16.50
N LEU A 106 -0.14 -11.52 -15.41
CA LEU A 106 -0.68 -11.37 -14.05
C LEU A 106 -1.33 -10.00 -13.88
N PHE A 107 -0.63 -8.93 -14.25
CA PHE A 107 -1.10 -7.55 -14.16
C PHE A 107 -2.47 -7.38 -14.85
N PHE A 108 -2.60 -7.85 -16.09
CA PHE A 108 -3.86 -7.79 -16.83
C PHE A 108 -4.95 -8.72 -16.26
N SER A 109 -4.59 -9.87 -15.70
CA SER A 109 -5.57 -10.80 -15.14
C SER A 109 -6.28 -10.26 -13.90
N VAL A 110 -5.59 -9.45 -13.09
CA VAL A 110 -6.14 -8.87 -11.85
C VAL A 110 -6.81 -7.52 -12.10
N PHE A 111 -6.54 -6.87 -13.23
CA PHE A 111 -6.98 -5.51 -13.53
C PHE A 111 -8.51 -5.30 -13.46
N PRO A 112 -9.37 -6.17 -14.03
CA PRO A 112 -10.82 -5.99 -13.95
C PRO A 112 -11.34 -6.04 -12.51
N THR A 113 -10.81 -6.97 -11.72
CA THR A 113 -11.14 -7.10 -10.29
C THR A 113 -10.72 -5.85 -9.53
N LYS A 114 -9.51 -5.34 -9.76
CA LYS A 114 -9.01 -4.09 -9.15
C LYS A 114 -9.91 -2.91 -9.46
N LEU A 115 -10.27 -2.71 -10.73
CA LEU A 115 -11.16 -1.61 -11.13
C LEU A 115 -12.51 -1.70 -10.42
N ARG A 116 -13.15 -2.88 -10.40
CA ARG A 116 -14.43 -3.07 -9.72
C ARG A 116 -14.35 -2.67 -8.25
N ILE A 117 -13.29 -3.10 -7.57
CA ILE A 117 -13.09 -2.82 -6.15
C ILE A 117 -12.84 -1.31 -5.92
N ILE A 118 -12.02 -0.68 -6.75
CA ILE A 118 -11.75 0.78 -6.70
C ILE A 118 -13.04 1.57 -6.88
N PHE A 119 -13.86 1.22 -7.88
CA PHE A 119 -15.14 1.91 -8.10
C PHE A 119 -16.10 1.74 -6.92
N LYS A 120 -16.11 0.57 -6.27
CA LYS A 120 -16.89 0.35 -5.04
C LYS A 120 -16.39 1.24 -3.90
N HIS A 121 -15.07 1.30 -3.68
CA HIS A 121 -14.47 2.12 -2.61
C HIS A 121 -14.67 3.61 -2.84
N LYS A 122 -14.41 4.09 -4.05
CA LYS A 122 -14.61 5.49 -4.42
C LYS A 122 -16.05 5.97 -4.18
N LYS A 123 -17.05 5.10 -4.32
CA LYS A 123 -18.46 5.42 -4.04
C LYS A 123 -18.76 5.53 -2.54
N ILE A 124 -18.00 4.85 -1.68
CA ILE A 124 -18.21 4.82 -0.23
C ILE A 124 -17.40 5.93 0.46
N MET A 125 -16.23 6.28 -0.09
CA MET A 125 -15.36 7.30 0.48
C MET A 125 -16.04 8.67 0.50
N LYS A 126 -15.95 9.34 1.66
CA LYS A 126 -16.44 10.70 1.88
C LYS A 126 -15.52 11.73 1.22
N LYS A 127 -14.22 11.47 1.24
CA LYS A 127 -13.17 12.31 0.64
C LYS A 127 -11.93 11.47 0.31
N LYS A 128 -11.08 11.99 -0.58
CA LYS A 128 -9.82 11.32 -0.97
C LYS A 128 -8.82 11.35 0.17
N TRP A 129 -8.08 10.25 0.36
CA TRP A 129 -6.99 10.19 1.33
C TRP A 129 -5.82 11.10 0.90
N PRO A 130 -5.31 12.01 1.74
CA PRO A 130 -4.12 12.79 1.39
C PRO A 130 -2.91 11.88 1.41
N PHE A 131 -2.30 11.63 0.23
CA PHE A 131 -1.09 10.82 0.15
C PHE A 131 0.02 11.42 1.02
N LYS A 132 0.24 12.73 0.87
CA LYS A 132 1.03 13.52 1.83
C LYS A 132 0.13 13.94 2.97
N PHE A 133 0.11 13.17 4.05
CA PHE A 133 -0.86 13.36 5.12
C PHE A 133 -0.39 14.46 6.12
N PRO A 134 -1.32 15.16 6.80
CA PRO A 134 -0.95 16.10 7.87
C PRO A 134 -0.31 15.38 9.06
N LYS A 135 0.81 15.87 9.60
CA LYS A 135 1.55 15.20 10.70
C LYS A 135 0.70 14.90 11.94
N GLU A 136 -0.29 15.74 12.20
CA GLU A 136 -1.30 15.58 13.26
C GLU A 136 -2.14 14.30 13.12
N TYR A 137 -2.12 13.63 11.96
CA TYR A 137 -2.79 12.33 11.79
C TYR A 137 -2.01 11.19 12.44
N LEU A 138 -0.71 11.37 12.71
CA LEU A 138 0.12 10.36 13.37
C LEU A 138 -0.46 9.95 14.73
N ASP A 139 -1.02 10.91 15.45
CA ASP A 139 -1.53 10.71 16.81
C ASP A 139 -3.04 10.43 16.82
N LYS A 140 -3.70 10.38 15.65
CA LYS A 140 -5.10 9.97 15.51
C LYS A 140 -5.20 8.46 15.37
N LYS A 141 -6.30 7.90 15.88
CA LYS A 141 -6.63 6.48 15.70
C LYS A 141 -6.96 6.17 14.25
N ILE A 142 -6.55 4.99 13.80
CA ILE A 142 -6.80 4.52 12.44
C ILE A 142 -8.31 4.38 12.20
N CYS A 143 -9.08 3.86 13.16
CA CYS A 143 -10.54 3.76 13.05
C CYS A 143 -11.21 5.12 12.79
N ASP A 144 -10.79 6.16 13.52
CA ASP A 144 -11.36 7.50 13.41
C ASP A 144 -11.04 8.11 12.04
N LEU A 145 -9.79 7.95 11.58
CA LEU A 145 -9.39 8.37 10.23
C LEU A 145 -10.18 7.64 9.15
N ARG A 146 -10.39 6.33 9.29
CA ARG A 146 -11.18 5.56 8.31
C ARG A 146 -12.63 6.03 8.28
N GLU A 147 -13.23 6.29 9.44
CA GLU A 147 -14.57 6.83 9.52
C GLU A 147 -14.67 8.24 8.89
N GLU A 148 -13.70 9.10 9.19
CA GLU A 148 -13.62 10.48 8.67
C GLU A 148 -13.55 10.49 7.13
N TYR A 149 -12.80 9.55 6.55
CA TYR A 149 -12.59 9.44 5.10
C TYR A 149 -13.58 8.50 4.40
N GLY A 150 -14.36 7.71 5.13
CA GLY A 150 -15.22 6.66 4.58
C GLY A 150 -14.43 5.49 3.98
N ILE A 151 -13.31 5.13 4.60
CA ILE A 151 -12.44 4.03 4.16
C ILE A 151 -12.90 2.72 4.80
N VAL A 152 -13.11 1.71 3.96
CA VAL A 152 -13.44 0.35 4.37
C VAL A 152 -12.29 -0.55 3.88
N ILE A 153 -11.80 -1.46 4.73
CA ILE A 153 -10.76 -2.42 4.35
C ILE A 153 -11.37 -3.48 3.42
N LEU A 154 -10.55 -3.90 2.46
CA LEU A 154 -10.87 -5.05 1.62
C LEU A 154 -10.79 -6.35 2.40
N LYS A 155 -11.93 -7.04 2.48
CA LYS A 155 -11.95 -8.42 2.93
C LYS A 155 -11.19 -9.31 1.96
N GLU A 156 -10.53 -10.35 2.47
CA GLU A 156 -9.77 -11.31 1.65
C GLU A 156 -10.64 -11.98 0.57
N GLU A 157 -11.92 -12.21 0.85
CA GLU A 157 -12.92 -12.72 -0.12
C GLU A 157 -13.14 -11.78 -1.32
N ASP A 158 -13.04 -10.47 -1.11
CA ASP A 158 -13.23 -9.46 -2.15
C ASP A 158 -11.97 -9.30 -3.02
N LYS A 159 -10.79 -9.66 -2.50
CA LYS A 159 -9.50 -9.56 -3.19
C LYS A 159 -9.44 -10.53 -4.37
N GLY A 160 -9.78 -11.81 -4.16
CA GLY A 160 -9.85 -12.81 -5.24
C GLY A 160 -8.55 -12.98 -6.07
N PHE A 161 -7.42 -12.48 -5.59
CA PHE A 161 -6.13 -12.53 -6.28
C PHE A 161 -5.37 -13.79 -5.87
N LYS A 162 -4.73 -14.46 -6.82
CA LYS A 162 -3.72 -15.49 -6.50
C LYS A 162 -2.40 -14.79 -6.21
N LYS A 163 -1.90 -14.90 -4.98
CA LYS A 163 -0.59 -14.36 -4.59
C LYS A 163 0.52 -15.03 -5.40
N LEU A 164 1.35 -14.23 -6.05
CA LEU A 164 2.51 -14.70 -6.78
C LEU A 164 3.67 -14.92 -5.81
N ASN A 165 4.25 -16.12 -5.86
CA ASN A 165 5.46 -16.46 -5.12
C ASN A 165 6.69 -16.05 -5.92
N TRP A 166 7.50 -15.14 -5.38
CA TRP A 166 8.82 -14.79 -5.88
C TRP A 166 9.78 -14.55 -4.71
N SER A 167 11.07 -14.36 -4.97
CA SER A 167 12.10 -14.23 -3.92
C SER A 167 11.90 -13.02 -3.01
N GLY A 168 11.11 -12.02 -3.42
CA GLY A 168 10.70 -10.87 -2.61
C GLY A 168 9.35 -11.04 -1.91
N SER A 169 8.63 -12.15 -2.10
CA SER A 169 7.40 -12.45 -1.37
C SER A 169 7.71 -12.84 0.06
N ILE A 170 6.98 -12.23 1.00
CA ILE A 170 6.91 -12.75 2.36
C ILE A 170 6.13 -14.07 2.29
N ARG A 171 6.76 -15.17 2.70
CA ARG A 171 6.08 -16.47 2.79
C ARG A 171 5.17 -16.43 4.01
N SER A 172 3.86 -16.28 3.76
CA SER A 172 2.81 -16.41 4.77
C SER A 172 2.62 -17.87 5.18
#